data_AF-W7M781-F1
#
_entry.id   AF-W7M781-F1
#
_cell.length_a   1.000
_cell.length_b   1.000
_cell.length_c   1.000
_cell.angle_alpha   90.00
_cell.angle_beta   90.00
_cell.angle_gamma   90.00
#
_symmetry.space_group_name_H-M   'P 1'
#
loop_
_entity.id
_entity.type
_entity.pdbx_description
1 polymer ?
#
loop_
_entity_poly.entity_id
_entity_poly.type
_entity_poly.pdbx_seq_one_letter_code
_entity_poly.pdbx_strand_id
1 'polypeptide(L)'
;MNYQHVDIDDLDVPIEVAIAELVEGINNAEREIAMSLSITDFMYAAKWDDAIAILGLIRAGHSKEAVYHASKDMPDGLAHYQLLEAETCR
;
A
#
# COMPACT_ATOMS: atom_id res chain seq x y z
N MET A 1 11.57 10.77 13.16
CA MET A 1 11.58 11.61 11.93
C MET A 1 11.66 13.05 12.38
N ASN A 2 12.65 13.80 11.91
CA ASN A 2 12.70 15.26 12.09
C ASN A 2 11.91 15.87 10.94
N TYR A 3 10.75 16.44 11.23
CA TYR A 3 10.04 17.27 10.26
C TYR A 3 10.68 18.66 10.33
N GLN A 4 11.45 19.03 9.31
CA GLN A 4 11.88 20.42 9.16
C GLN A 4 10.65 21.25 8.80
N HIS A 5 10.39 22.27 9.63
CA HIS A 5 9.43 23.30 9.30
C HIS A 5 10.02 24.14 8.17
N VAL A 6 9.38 24.11 7.00
CA VAL A 6 9.75 24.97 5.86
C VAL A 6 8.76 26.12 5.86
N ASP A 7 9.24 27.35 6.01
CA ASP A 7 8.42 28.53 5.85
C ASP A 7 8.11 28.71 4.36
N ILE A 8 6.83 28.90 4.03
CA ILE A 8 6.33 28.98 2.65
C ILE A 8 6.94 30.18 1.90
N ASP A 9 7.34 31.21 2.65
CA ASP A 9 7.95 32.44 2.13
C ASP A 9 9.40 32.24 1.63
N ASP A 10 10.05 31.12 1.97
CA ASP A 10 11.42 30.77 1.54
C ASP A 10 11.45 29.78 0.35
N LEU A 11 10.30 29.43 -0.22
CA LEU A 11 10.23 28.54 -1.38
C LEU A 11 10.57 29.29 -2.67
N ASP A 12 11.74 29.00 -3.23
CA ASP A 12 12.16 29.40 -4.59
C ASP A 12 11.38 28.67 -5.72
N VAL A 13 10.28 28.00 -5.36
CA VAL A 13 9.45 27.16 -6.22
C VAL A 13 8.05 27.76 -6.27
N PRO A 14 7.44 27.93 -7.46
CA PRO A 14 6.06 28.42 -7.56
C PRO A 14 5.13 27.57 -6.70
N ILE A 15 4.23 28.21 -5.96
CA ILE A 15 3.31 27.54 -5.01
C ILE A 15 2.53 26.40 -5.70
N GLU A 16 2.16 26.58 -6.96
CA GLU A 16 1.46 25.56 -7.75
C GLU A 16 2.31 24.29 -7.95
N VAL A 17 3.62 24.44 -8.14
CA VAL A 17 4.55 23.32 -8.29
C VAL A 17 4.72 22.59 -6.95
N ALA A 18 4.87 23.34 -5.85
CA ALA A 18 4.96 22.76 -4.51
C ALA A 18 3.68 22.00 -4.12
N ILE A 19 2.50 22.52 -4.47
CA ILE A 19 1.22 21.83 -4.27
C ILE A 19 1.14 20.56 -5.11
N ALA A 20 1.58 20.59 -6.37
CA ALA A 20 1.55 19.42 -7.25
C ALA A 20 2.44 18.28 -6.70
N GLU A 21 3.65 18.59 -6.24
CA GLU A 21 4.55 17.61 -5.61
C GLU A 21 3.96 17.03 -4.32
N LEU A 22 3.31 17.86 -3.49
CA LEU A 22 2.62 17.39 -2.30
C LEU A 22 1.46 16.44 -2.63
N VAL A 23 0.64 16.78 -3.63
CA VAL A 23 -0.47 15.93 -4.08
C VAL A 23 0.06 14.60 -4.62
N GLU A 24 1.13 14.60 -5.40
CA GLU A 24 1.77 13.37 -5.86
C GLU A 24 2.29 12.52 -4.69
N GLY A 25 2.93 13.15 -3.71
CA GLY A 25 3.39 12.48 -2.49
C GLY A 25 2.25 11.84 -1.70
N ILE A 26 1.12 12.54 -1.55
CA ILE A 26 -0.09 12.02 -0.90
C ILE A 26 -0.64 10.82 -1.68
N ASN A 27 -0.81 10.94 -3.00
CA ASN A 27 -1.33 9.84 -3.83
C ASN A 27 -0.43 8.59 -3.75
N ASN A 28 0.89 8.78 -3.72
CA ASN A 28 1.84 7.68 -3.56
C ASN A 28 1.73 7.03 -2.17
N ALA A 29 1.61 7.83 -1.11
CA ALA A 29 1.41 7.33 0.25
C ALA A 29 0.08 6.57 0.39
N GLU A 30 -1.01 7.08 -0.18
CA GLU A 30 -2.32 6.42 -0.21
C GLU A 30 -2.23 5.06 -0.90
N ARG A 31 -1.58 4.99 -2.07
CA ARG A 31 -1.36 3.74 -2.79
C ARG A 31 -0.57 2.74 -1.96
N GLU A 32 0.50 3.20 -1.30
CA GLU A 32 1.32 2.36 -0.43
C GLU A 32 0.56 1.84 0.80
N ILE A 33 -0.31 2.66 1.40
CA ILE A 33 -1.15 2.26 2.51
C ILE A 33 -2.17 1.21 2.04
N ALA A 34 -2.83 1.46 0.91
CA ALA A 34 -3.81 0.54 0.34
C ALA A 34 -3.20 -0.85 0.07
N MET A 35 -2.00 -0.93 -0.51
CA MET A 35 -1.31 -2.20 -0.70
C MET A 35 -0.95 -2.89 0.62
N SER A 36 -0.55 -2.13 1.64
CA SER A 36 -0.19 -2.69 2.95
C SER A 36 -1.41 -3.30 3.66
N LEU A 37 -2.56 -2.60 3.58
CA LEU A 37 -3.83 -3.11 4.09
C LEU A 37 -4.24 -4.40 3.35
N SER A 38 -4.15 -4.37 2.02
CA SER A 38 -4.43 -5.53 1.17
C SER A 38 -3.58 -6.76 1.52
N ILE A 39 -2.27 -6.58 1.71
CA ILE A 39 -1.36 -7.66 2.14
C ILE A 39 -1.78 -8.21 3.50
N THR A 40 -2.21 -7.34 4.41
CA THR A 40 -2.69 -7.74 5.74
C THR A 40 -3.97 -8.56 5.63
N ASP A 41 -4.92 -8.14 4.79
CA ASP A 41 -6.16 -8.85 4.56
C ASP A 41 -5.91 -10.22 3.91
N PHE A 42 -4.99 -10.31 2.94
CA PHE A 42 -4.54 -11.58 2.38
C PHE A 42 -3.98 -12.50 3.45
N MET A 43 -3.09 -12.00 4.32
CA MET A 43 -2.52 -12.80 5.41
C MET A 43 -3.58 -13.25 6.43
N TYR A 44 -4.58 -12.41 6.70
CA TYR A 44 -5.66 -12.74 7.63
C TYR A 44 -6.58 -13.83 7.07
N ALA A 45 -6.89 -13.77 5.76
CA ALA A 45 -7.76 -14.73 5.09
C ALA A 45 -7.03 -16.02 4.65
N ALA A 46 -5.71 -15.97 4.53
CA ALA A 46 -4.89 -17.07 4.04
C ALA A 46 -4.84 -18.28 4.98
N LYS A 47 -4.61 -19.46 4.39
CA LYS A 47 -4.11 -20.62 5.14
C LYS A 47 -2.72 -20.31 5.72
N TRP A 48 -2.37 -21.01 6.79
CA TRP A 48 -1.11 -20.80 7.50
C TRP A 48 0.13 -20.84 6.58
N ASP A 49 0.21 -21.80 5.66
CA ASP A 49 1.37 -21.94 4.77
C ASP A 49 1.51 -20.75 3.79
N ASP A 50 0.38 -20.22 3.29
CA ASP A 50 0.36 -19.05 2.42
C ASP A 50 0.74 -17.77 3.19
N ALA A 51 0.24 -17.60 4.41
CA ALA A 51 0.65 -16.49 5.28
C ALA A 51 2.16 -16.53 5.60
N ILE A 52 2.72 -17.72 5.81
CA ILE A 52 4.16 -17.91 6.01
C ILE A 52 4.94 -17.58 4.73
N ALA A 53 4.43 -17.93 3.54
CA ALA A 53 5.05 -17.55 2.28
C ALA A 53 5.08 -16.03 2.08
N ILE A 54 3.98 -15.33 2.37
CA ILE A 54 3.89 -13.86 2.32
C ILE A 54 4.92 -13.24 3.28
N LEU A 55 4.99 -13.71 4.53
CA LEU A 55 6.00 -13.27 5.49
C LEU A 55 7.43 -13.53 5.01
N GLY A 56 7.65 -14.64 4.30
CA GLY A 56 8.92 -14.96 3.66
C GLY A 56 9.35 -13.90 2.64
N LEU A 57 8.42 -13.43 1.81
CA LEU A 57 8.69 -12.37 0.82
C LEU A 57 9.02 -11.04 1.50
N ILE A 58 8.27 -10.67 2.55
CA ILE A 58 8.53 -9.46 3.33
C ILE A 58 9.92 -9.53 3.98
N ARG A 59 10.26 -10.67 4.58
CA ARG A 59 11.56 -10.87 5.25
C ARG A 59 12.73 -10.88 4.28
N ALA A 60 12.52 -11.33 3.04
CA ALA A 60 13.51 -11.28 1.97
C ALA A 60 13.71 -9.86 1.40
N GLY A 61 12.91 -8.87 1.83
CA GLY A 61 13.05 -7.48 1.42
C GLY A 61 12.49 -7.19 0.03
N HIS A 62 11.53 -8.00 -0.45
CA HIS A 62 10.83 -7.68 -1.70
C HIS A 62 10.05 -6.37 -1.57
N SER A 63 9.89 -5.66 -2.70
CA SER A 63 9.08 -4.44 -2.72
C SER A 63 7.63 -4.73 -2.35
N LYS A 64 6.96 -3.72 -1.81
CA LYS A 64 5.57 -3.81 -1.40
C LYS A 64 4.66 -4.19 -2.57
N GLU A 65 4.88 -3.61 -3.75
CA GLU A 65 4.17 -3.98 -4.97
C GLU A 65 4.36 -5.46 -5.31
N ALA A 66 5.59 -5.98 -5.21
CA ALA A 66 5.86 -7.38 -5.52
C ALA A 66 5.17 -8.33 -4.53
N VAL A 67 5.19 -8.00 -3.23
CA VAL A 67 4.47 -8.76 -2.21
C VAL A 67 2.96 -8.70 -2.46
N TYR A 68 2.40 -7.53 -2.74
CA TYR A 68 0.97 -7.36 -3.03
C TYR A 68 0.51 -8.23 -4.20
N HIS A 69 1.23 -8.21 -5.32
CA HIS A 69 0.87 -9.02 -6.48
C HIS A 69 1.01 -10.52 -6.21
N ALA A 70 2.09 -10.94 -5.55
CA ALA A 70 2.27 -12.33 -5.17
C ALA A 70 1.15 -12.83 -4.24
N SER A 71 0.74 -12.03 -3.26
CA SER A 71 -0.36 -12.35 -2.35
C SER A 71 -1.73 -12.37 -3.04
N LYS A 72 -1.97 -11.44 -3.97
CA LYS A 72 -3.22 -11.34 -4.74
C LYS A 72 -3.46 -12.56 -5.62
N ASP A 73 -2.40 -13.11 -6.19
CA ASP A 73 -2.46 -14.26 -7.09
C ASP A 73 -2.57 -15.59 -6.31
N MET A 74 -2.54 -15.56 -4.97
CA MET A 74 -2.78 -16.76 -4.16
C MET A 74 -4.27 -17.17 -4.19
N PRO A 75 -4.57 -18.48 -4.20
CA PRO A 75 -5.93 -18.99 -4.39
C PRO A 75 -6.98 -18.42 -3.41
N ASP A 76 -6.61 -18.26 -2.14
CA ASP A 76 -7.52 -17.77 -1.10
C ASP A 76 -7.55 -16.23 -1.03
N GLY A 77 -6.51 -15.55 -1.53
CA GLY A 77 -6.50 -14.08 -1.63
C GLY A 77 -7.53 -13.56 -2.62
N LEU A 78 -7.70 -14.28 -3.74
CA LEU A 78 -8.71 -13.95 -4.77
C LEU A 78 -10.15 -14.12 -4.26
N ALA A 79 -10.40 -15.13 -3.42
CA ALA A 79 -11.73 -15.42 -2.89
C ALA A 79 -12.20 -14.36 -1.88
N HIS A 80 -11.30 -13.81 -1.06
CA HIS A 80 -11.65 -12.76 -0.10
C HIS A 80 -11.93 -11.41 -0.79
N TYR A 81 -11.17 -11.06 -1.83
CA TYR A 81 -11.42 -9.84 -2.62
C TYR A 81 -12.77 -9.85 -3.32
N GLN A 82 -13.17 -10.98 -3.91
CA GLN A 82 -14.47 -11.12 -4.56
C GLN A 82 -15.63 -11.00 -3.57
N LEU A 83 -15.45 -11.40 -2.30
CA LEU A 83 -16.44 -11.24 -1.25
C LEU A 83 -16.51 -9.81 -0.72
N LEU A 84 -15.36 -9.15 -0.49
CA LEU A 84 -15.30 -7.75 -0.08
C LEU A 84 -15.88 -6.80 -1.16
N GLU A 85 -15.56 -7.00 -2.43
CA GLU A 85 -16.19 -6.23 -3.53
C GLU A 85 -17.70 -6.44 -3.60
N ALA A 86 -18.19 -7.67 -3.34
CA ALA A 86 -19.61 -7.97 -3.32
C ALA A 86 -20.36 -7.36 -2.11
N GLU A 87 -19.69 -7.19 -0.97
CA GLU A 87 -20.26 -6.56 0.24
C GLU A 87 -20.25 -5.03 0.15
N THR A 88 -19.25 -4.44 -0.50
CA THR A 88 -19.11 -2.98 -0.63
C THR A 88 -20.05 -2.38 -1.71
N CYS A 89 -20.68 -3.22 -2.53
CA CYS A 89 -21.62 -2.80 -3.60
C CYS A 89 -23.11 -2.91 -3.22
N ARG A 90 -23.44 -3.02 -1.92
CA ARG A 90 -24.80 -2.90 -1.36
C ARG A 90 -24.97 -1.59 -0.60
#